data_AF-A0A5C7SIW7-F1
#
_entry.id   AF-A0A5C7SIW7-F1
#
_cell.length_a   1.000
_cell.length_b   1.000
_cell.length_c   1.000
_cell.angle_alpha   90.00
_cell.angle_beta   90.00
_cell.angle_gamma   90.00
#
_symmetry.space_group_name_H-M   'P 1'
#
loop_
_entity.id
_entity.type
_entity.pdbx_description
1 polymer ?
#
loop_
_entity_poly.entity_id
_entity_poly.type
_entity_poly.pdbx_seq_one_letter_code
_entity_poly.pdbx_strand_id
1 'polypeptide(L)'
;MPTSVRTLLRALFIAALGGAFWLALMPIEPVIKLFSWQDKVEHALLFAGLAILGVAAWPQRVGLLAAGLLAYGAAMEVAQSTTAYRVGDPLDWLADAVGLLVLLPFLRNRKTNTANAR
;
A
#
# COMPACT_ATOMS: atom_id res chain seq x y z
N MET A 1 -8.92 21.44 -0.77
CA MET A 1 -9.86 20.28 -0.71
C MET A 1 -10.88 20.53 0.38
N PRO A 2 -12.18 20.32 0.10
CA PRO A 2 -13.24 20.39 1.12
C PRO A 2 -12.99 19.37 2.24
N THR A 3 -13.45 19.69 3.45
CA THR A 3 -13.33 18.81 4.63
C THR A 3 -13.99 17.45 4.41
N SER A 4 -15.17 17.42 3.78
CA SER A 4 -15.91 16.18 3.47
C SER A 4 -15.12 15.22 2.57
N VAL A 5 -14.44 15.74 1.56
CA VAL A 5 -13.59 14.95 0.64
C VAL A 5 -12.42 14.34 1.40
N ARG A 6 -11.80 15.10 2.30
CA ARG A 6 -10.69 14.58 3.13
C ARG A 6 -11.17 13.47 4.07
N THR A 7 -12.33 13.63 4.69
CA THR A 7 -12.91 12.61 5.56
C THR A 7 -13.21 11.33 4.78
N LEU A 8 -13.78 11.45 3.59
CA LEU A 8 -14.04 10.31 2.71
C LEU A 8 -12.74 9.58 2.34
N LEU A 9 -11.70 10.29 1.93
CA LEU A 9 -10.41 9.68 1.58
C LEU A 9 -9.78 8.94 2.76
N ARG A 10 -9.90 9.46 3.98
CA ARG A 10 -9.43 8.79 5.19
C ARG A 10 -10.22 7.53 5.50
N ALA A 11 -11.54 7.58 5.37
CA ALA A 11 -12.41 6.44 5.56
C ALA A 11 -12.09 5.33 4.53
N LEU A 12 -11.93 5.71 3.25
CA LEU A 12 -11.51 4.80 2.20
C LEU A 12 -10.13 4.19 2.47
N PHE A 13 -9.18 4.98 2.95
CA PHE A 13 -7.84 4.48 3.31
C PHE A 13 -7.89 3.45 4.42
N ILE A 14 -8.64 3.72 5.50
CA ILE A 14 -8.80 2.78 6.62
C ILE A 14 -9.53 1.51 6.16
N ALA A 15 -10.60 1.65 5.37
CA ALA A 15 -11.32 0.51 4.81
C ALA A 15 -10.41 -0.34 3.90
N ALA A 16 -9.57 0.30 3.07
CA ALA A 16 -8.62 -0.38 2.21
C ALA A 16 -7.55 -1.14 3.02
N LEU A 17 -7.02 -0.56 4.10
CA LEU A 17 -6.11 -1.27 5.01
C LEU A 17 -6.77 -2.49 5.66
N GLY A 18 -8.01 -2.36 6.13
CA GLY A 18 -8.75 -3.47 6.71
C GLY A 18 -9.01 -4.58 5.69
N GLY A 19 -9.51 -4.21 4.50
CA GLY A 19 -9.80 -5.14 3.42
C GLY A 19 -8.55 -5.86 2.90
N ALA A 20 -7.45 -5.14 2.69
CA ALA A 20 -6.17 -5.70 2.28
C ALA A 20 -5.66 -6.75 3.28
N PHE A 21 -5.67 -6.42 4.58
CA PHE A 21 -5.20 -7.33 5.63
C PHE A 21 -6.08 -8.58 5.73
N TRP A 22 -7.39 -8.40 5.64
CA TRP A 22 -8.34 -9.51 5.65
C TRP A 22 -8.12 -10.46 4.46
N LEU A 23 -7.98 -9.91 3.25
CA LEU A 23 -7.76 -10.70 2.04
C LEU A 23 -6.40 -11.41 2.09
N ALA A 24 -5.36 -10.75 2.61
CA ALA A 24 -4.03 -11.32 2.76
C ALA A 24 -3.99 -12.52 3.72
N LEU A 25 -4.92 -12.57 4.68
CA LEU A 25 -5.07 -13.66 5.64
C LEU A 25 -6.05 -14.74 5.20
N MET A 26 -6.85 -14.56 4.15
CA MET A 26 -7.79 -15.60 3.75
C MET A 26 -7.08 -16.76 3.03
N PRO A 27 -7.51 -18.02 3.24
CA PRO A 27 -7.16 -19.14 2.39
C PRO A 27 -7.82 -18.92 1.02
N ILE A 28 -7.10 -18.27 0.13
CA ILE A 28 -7.49 -18.12 -1.27
C ILE A 28 -7.12 -19.42 -1.97
N GLU A 29 -8.12 -20.05 -2.61
CA GLU A 29 -7.87 -21.22 -3.48
C GLU A 29 -6.83 -20.87 -4.56
N PRO A 30 -6.01 -21.84 -5.01
CA PRO A 30 -4.95 -21.58 -5.98
C PRO A 30 -5.53 -20.95 -7.26
N VAL A 31 -5.42 -19.63 -7.35
CA VAL A 31 -5.74 -18.86 -8.56
C VAL A 31 -4.70 -19.22 -9.61
N ILE A 32 -5.14 -19.36 -10.86
CA ILE A 32 -4.24 -19.60 -11.99
C ILE A 32 -3.24 -18.45 -12.07
N LYS A 33 -1.98 -18.72 -11.72
CA LYS A 33 -0.87 -17.77 -11.88
C LYS A 33 -0.50 -17.69 -13.36
N LEU A 34 -0.61 -16.49 -13.93
CA LEU A 34 -0.20 -16.19 -15.30
C LEU A 34 1.34 -16.21 -15.44
N PHE A 35 2.07 -15.88 -14.37
CA PHE A 35 3.53 -15.91 -14.30
C PHE A 35 4.03 -16.07 -12.85
N SER A 36 5.29 -16.47 -12.67
CA SER A 36 5.86 -16.82 -11.36
C SER A 36 5.95 -15.67 -10.35
N TRP A 37 5.98 -14.43 -10.81
CA TRP A 37 6.10 -13.22 -9.99
C TRP A 37 4.76 -12.48 -9.77
N GLN A 38 3.63 -13.06 -10.17
CA GLN A 38 2.33 -12.38 -10.14
C GLN A 38 1.97 -11.86 -8.74
N ASP A 39 2.18 -12.69 -7.72
CA ASP A 39 1.88 -12.37 -6.31
C ASP A 39 2.63 -11.10 -5.82
N LYS A 40 3.90 -10.97 -6.24
CA LYS A 40 4.76 -9.80 -5.93
C LYS A 40 4.26 -8.54 -6.61
N VAL A 41 3.78 -8.67 -7.84
CA VAL A 41 3.19 -7.55 -8.58
C VAL A 41 1.88 -7.12 -7.94
N GLU A 42 1.05 -8.06 -7.50
CA GLU A 42 -0.20 -7.77 -6.78
C GLU A 42 0.06 -7.03 -5.47
N HIS A 43 1.03 -7.48 -4.67
CA HIS A 43 1.49 -6.79 -3.45
C HIS A 43 1.99 -5.37 -3.75
N ALA A 44 2.92 -5.22 -4.71
CA ALA A 44 3.43 -3.91 -5.10
C ALA A 44 2.33 -2.95 -5.58
N LEU A 45 1.36 -3.44 -6.36
CA LEU A 45 0.22 -2.64 -6.83
C LEU A 45 -0.73 -2.25 -5.69
N LEU A 46 -1.00 -3.17 -4.77
CA LEU A 46 -1.83 -2.92 -3.59
C LEU A 46 -1.21 -1.81 -2.72
N PHE A 47 0.09 -1.92 -2.41
CA PHE A 47 0.80 -0.92 -1.62
C PHE A 47 0.96 0.41 -2.36
N ALA A 48 1.13 0.40 -3.68
CA ALA A 48 1.08 1.61 -4.48
C ALA A 48 -0.29 2.30 -4.39
N GLY A 49 -1.39 1.54 -4.48
CA GLY A 49 -2.75 2.06 -4.30
C GLY A 49 -2.97 2.68 -2.91
N LEU A 50 -2.55 1.99 -1.86
CA LEU A 50 -2.59 2.50 -0.48
C LEU A 50 -1.75 3.79 -0.33
N ALA A 51 -0.57 3.84 -0.93
CA ALA A 51 0.28 5.02 -0.90
C ALA A 51 -0.38 6.22 -1.62
N ILE A 52 -1.00 6.03 -2.79
CA ILE A 52 -1.74 7.10 -3.50
C ILE A 52 -2.85 7.65 -2.61
N LEU A 53 -3.67 6.75 -2.05
CA LEU A 53 -4.82 7.11 -1.24
C LEU A 53 -4.40 7.79 0.06
N GLY A 54 -3.34 7.30 0.71
CA GLY A 54 -2.77 7.89 1.92
C GLY A 54 -2.15 9.26 1.66
N VAL A 55 -1.43 9.46 0.55
CA VAL A 55 -0.88 10.78 0.18
C VAL A 55 -2.00 11.78 -0.13
N ALA A 56 -3.09 11.34 -0.76
CA ALA A 56 -4.26 12.18 -1.00
C ALA A 56 -4.94 12.58 0.32
N ALA A 57 -5.04 11.67 1.28
CA ALA A 57 -5.64 11.93 2.60
C ALA A 57 -4.76 12.81 3.52
N TRP A 58 -3.43 12.58 3.53
CA TRP A 58 -2.43 13.30 4.35
C TRP A 58 -1.22 13.79 3.54
N PRO A 59 -1.41 14.83 2.70
CA PRO A 59 -0.38 15.32 1.80
C PRO A 59 0.91 15.82 2.48
N GLN A 60 0.86 16.21 3.75
CA GLN A 60 2.00 16.74 4.51
C GLN A 60 2.77 15.67 5.29
N ARG A 61 2.24 14.44 5.40
CA ARG A 61 2.78 13.39 6.28
C ARG A 61 3.31 12.19 5.49
N VAL A 62 3.86 12.45 4.30
CA VAL A 62 4.27 11.40 3.35
C VAL A 62 5.34 10.46 3.94
N GLY A 63 6.31 10.98 4.69
CA GLY A 63 7.32 10.14 5.35
C GLY A 63 6.75 9.22 6.44
N LEU A 64 5.85 9.76 7.28
CA LEU A 64 5.13 8.97 8.29
C LEU A 64 4.21 7.92 7.66
N LEU A 65 3.54 8.26 6.56
CA LEU A 65 2.73 7.31 5.79
C LEU A 65 3.60 6.18 5.23
N ALA A 66 4.76 6.50 4.67
CA ALA A 66 5.68 5.50 4.13
C ALA A 66 6.15 4.52 5.21
N ALA A 67 6.62 5.05 6.35
CA ALA A 67 7.05 4.23 7.48
C ALA A 67 5.89 3.38 8.03
N GLY A 68 4.69 3.96 8.14
CA GLY A 68 3.50 3.24 8.59
C GLY A 68 3.08 2.11 7.64
N LEU A 69 3.13 2.33 6.33
CA LEU A 69 2.83 1.29 5.35
C LEU A 69 3.90 0.18 5.36
N LEU A 70 5.20 0.52 5.45
CA LEU A 70 6.25 -0.49 5.58
C LEU A 70 6.10 -1.36 6.84
N ALA A 71 5.75 -0.74 7.97
CA ALA A 71 5.46 -1.45 9.21
C ALA A 71 4.20 -2.33 9.08
N TYR A 72 3.18 -1.83 8.37
CA TYR A 72 1.96 -2.59 8.09
C TYR A 72 2.22 -3.82 7.21
N GLY A 73 3.05 -3.70 6.15
CA GLY A 73 3.48 -4.84 5.34
C GLY A 73 4.26 -5.88 6.15
N ALA A 74 5.21 -5.44 6.98
CA ALA A 74 5.94 -6.36 7.87
C ALA A 74 5.01 -7.07 8.86
N ALA A 75 4.02 -6.37 9.41
CA ALA A 75 3.03 -6.96 10.29
C ALA A 75 2.12 -7.97 9.55
N MET A 76 1.82 -7.72 8.27
CA MET A 76 1.06 -8.63 7.42
C MET A 76 1.82 -9.93 7.16
N GLU A 77 3.12 -9.85 6.85
CA GLU A 77 3.99 -11.04 6.69
C GLU A 77 4.04 -11.88 7.97
N VAL A 78 4.24 -11.22 9.12
CA VAL A 78 4.24 -11.90 10.42
C VAL A 78 2.88 -12.56 10.66
N ALA A 79 1.78 -11.86 10.42
CA ALA A 79 0.45 -12.42 10.60
C ALA A 79 0.20 -13.62 9.66
N GLN A 80 0.62 -13.54 8.40
CA GLN A 80 0.54 -14.65 7.44
C GLN A 80 1.36 -15.85 7.93
N SER A 81 2.56 -15.64 8.46
CA SER A 81 3.40 -16.72 9.01
C SER A 81 2.80 -17.45 10.21
N THR A 82 1.79 -16.85 10.88
CA THR A 82 1.03 -17.52 11.95
C THR A 82 -0.16 -18.34 11.44
N THR A 83 -0.48 -18.27 10.14
CA THR A 83 -1.55 -19.07 9.54
C THR A 83 -1.03 -20.45 9.12
N ALA A 84 -1.92 -21.44 9.07
CA ALA A 84 -1.55 -22.82 8.69
C ALA A 84 -1.42 -23.03 7.16
N TYR A 85 -1.79 -22.03 6.37
CA TYR A 85 -1.95 -22.13 4.91
C TYR A 85 -1.19 -21.04 4.12
N ARG A 86 -0.58 -20.07 4.79
CA ARG A 86 0.38 -19.14 4.19
C ARG A 86 1.68 -19.12 4.96
N VAL A 87 2.77 -18.98 4.22
CA VAL A 87 4.09 -18.65 4.77
C VAL A 87 4.39 -17.24 4.31
N GLY A 88 4.75 -16.36 5.23
CA GLY A 88 5.20 -15.02 4.86
C GLY A 88 6.46 -15.12 3.98
N ASP A 89 6.50 -14.35 2.89
CA ASP A 89 7.63 -14.24 1.97
C ASP A 89 8.26 -12.85 2.14
N PRO A 90 9.48 -12.74 2.69
CA PRO A 90 10.19 -11.45 2.79
C PRO A 90 10.33 -10.71 1.45
N LEU A 91 10.21 -11.40 0.32
CA LEU A 91 10.20 -10.77 -1.00
C LEU A 91 8.90 -10.03 -1.31
N ASP A 92 7.79 -10.38 -0.67
CA ASP A 92 6.51 -9.68 -0.82
C ASP A 92 6.58 -8.35 -0.04
N TRP A 93 7.16 -8.35 1.17
CA TRP A 93 7.53 -7.10 1.87
C TRP A 93 8.50 -6.23 1.07
N LEU A 94 9.46 -6.83 0.37
CA LEU A 94 10.36 -6.08 -0.52
C LEU A 94 9.59 -5.47 -1.71
N ALA A 95 8.64 -6.19 -2.28
CA ALA A 95 7.80 -5.69 -3.37
C ALA A 95 6.96 -4.48 -2.93
N ASP A 96 6.42 -4.53 -1.70
CA ASP A 96 5.72 -3.40 -1.07
C ASP A 96 6.62 -2.18 -0.94
N ALA A 97 7.84 -2.39 -0.44
CA ALA A 97 8.83 -1.33 -0.28
C ALA A 97 9.21 -0.71 -1.63
N VAL A 98 9.38 -1.51 -2.67
CA VAL A 98 9.65 -1.02 -4.04
C VAL A 98 8.47 -0.20 -4.56
N GLY A 99 7.23 -0.68 -4.41
CA GLY A 99 6.03 0.05 -4.83
C GLY A 99 5.92 1.44 -4.17
N LEU A 100 6.20 1.51 -2.86
CA LEU A 100 6.28 2.76 -2.11
C LEU A 100 7.42 3.67 -2.57
N LEU A 101 8.65 3.15 -2.65
CA LEU A 101 9.84 3.94 -2.97
C LEU A 101 9.83 4.48 -4.40
N VAL A 102 9.25 3.74 -5.35
CA VAL A 102 9.05 4.21 -6.72
C VAL A 102 7.99 5.30 -6.77
N LEU A 103 6.87 5.13 -6.06
CA LEU A 103 5.71 6.02 -6.23
C LEU A 103 5.83 7.35 -5.46
N LEU A 104 6.41 7.33 -4.27
CA LEU A 104 6.47 8.52 -3.40
C LEU A 104 7.24 9.71 -4.01
N PRO A 105 8.38 9.54 -4.71
CA PRO A 105 9.06 10.62 -5.42
C PRO A 105 8.18 11.26 -6.51
N PHE A 106 7.45 10.44 -7.29
CA PHE A 106 6.55 10.94 -8.34
C PHE A 106 5.38 11.74 -7.74
N LEU A 107 4.85 11.31 -6.60
CA LEU A 107 3.78 12.03 -5.91
C LEU A 107 4.27 13.32 -5.23
N ARG A 108 5.54 13.36 -4.80
CA ARG A 108 6.17 14.56 -4.24
C ARG A 108 6.43 15.63 -5.32
N ASN A 109 6.88 15.22 -6.51
CA ASN A 109 7.21 16.11 -7.62
C ASN A 109 5.99 16.76 -8.30
N ARG A 110 4.77 16.22 -8.13
CA ARG A 110 3.54 16.87 -8.63
C ARG A 110 3.16 18.15 -7.88
N LYS A 111 3.64 18.36 -6.65
CA LYS A 111 3.34 19.57 -5.88
C LYS A 111 4.29 20.74 -6.13
N THR A 112 5.52 20.48 -6.57
CA THR A 112 6.49 21.54 -6.87
C THR A 112 6.17 22.23 -8.20
N ASN A 113 5.62 21.51 -9.17
CA ASN A 113 5.37 22.05 -10.51
C ASN A 113 4.17 23.02 -10.60
N THR A 114 3.29 23.09 -9.60
CA THR A 114 2.18 24.06 -9.56
C THR A 114 2.54 25.37 -8.86
N ALA A 115 3.69 25.44 -8.17
CA ALA A 115 4.17 26.66 -7.53
C ALA A 115 5.01 27.55 -8.46
N ASN A 116 5.66 26.96 -9.48
CA ASN A 116 6.49 27.71 -10.46
C ASN A 116 5.72 28.16 -11.71
N ALA A 117 4.40 27.93 -11.77
CA ALA A 117 3.54 28.32 -12.90
C ALA A 117 2.65 29.54 -12.58
N ARG A 118 3.00 30.33 -11.55
CA ARG A 118 2.34 31.60 -11.20
C ARG A 118 3.32 32.75 -11.28
#